data_AF-A0A2S9FCT5-F1
#
_entry.id   AF-A0A2S9FCT5-F1
#
_cell.length_a   1.000
_cell.length_b   1.000
_cell.length_c   1.000
_cell.angle_alpha   90.00
_cell.angle_beta   90.00
_cell.angle_gamma   90.00
#
_symmetry.space_group_name_H-M   'P 1'
#
loop_
_entity.id
_entity.type
_entity.pdbx_description
1 polymer ?
#
loop_
_entity_poly.entity_id
_entity_poly.type
_entity_poly.pdbx_seq_one_letter_code
_entity_poly.pdbx_strand_id
1 'polypeptide(L)'
;GTPVTWEDQHVRACFRCSECDAQVRAHDDLLLVAGMRVSQRARLIDADIATVRDLAAHHGPVPELSMRTVTALTAQARLQISDRVDGKPPYELVDPQPLMVLPDADRGDLFFDFEGDPLWTTDGRDWGLEYLWGVLTMTGSAGSPAASDDFHPFWAHDRPAERQALNDFLAMVKKQRRRYPGMHIYHYAAYEKSTLLRLAGRYGEGEHQIDELLRDGVLVDLYPLVRKSIRVGTENYSIKSLEPLYMGNELRDGEVTTATASITEYARYCALRDAGDHDEAATVLKEIEEYNRYDCRSTRRLRDWLMARAIESGVPPRGPAKAPGGAAAPEVVVDDIERKLLKFAGDGIEAR
;
A
#
# COMPACT_ATOMS: atom_id res chain seq x y z
N GLY A 1 -23.45 -29.18 27.32
CA GLY A 1 -23.58 -27.77 26.94
C GLY A 1 -23.95 -27.69 25.48
N THR A 2 -24.61 -26.62 25.06
CA THR A 2 -24.89 -26.35 23.64
C THR A 2 -23.58 -25.95 22.96
N PRO A 3 -23.19 -26.57 21.83
CA PRO A 3 -22.05 -26.11 21.03
C PRO A 3 -22.26 -24.67 20.56
N VAL A 4 -21.19 -23.87 20.51
CA VAL A 4 -21.22 -22.50 19.98
C VAL A 4 -21.44 -22.52 18.47
N THR A 5 -22.17 -21.54 17.94
CA THR A 5 -22.34 -21.36 16.48
C THR A 5 -21.36 -20.31 15.96
N TRP A 6 -21.12 -20.29 14.65
CA TRP A 6 -20.18 -19.35 14.04
C TRP A 6 -20.64 -17.88 14.12
N GLU A 7 -21.96 -17.68 14.12
CA GLU A 7 -22.61 -16.39 14.21
C GLU A 7 -22.70 -15.87 15.66
N ASP A 8 -22.32 -16.69 16.65
CA ASP A 8 -22.44 -16.36 18.07
C ASP A 8 -21.55 -15.15 18.44
N GLN A 9 -22.19 -13.99 18.65
CA GLN A 9 -21.51 -12.75 19.00
C GLN A 9 -21.05 -12.69 20.47
N HIS A 10 -21.48 -13.63 21.32
CA HIS A 10 -21.03 -13.72 22.72
C HIS A 10 -19.67 -14.41 22.84
N VAL A 11 -19.24 -15.14 21.80
CA VAL A 11 -17.93 -15.76 21.71
C VAL A 11 -17.04 -14.92 20.81
N ARG A 12 -15.95 -14.39 21.37
CA ARG A 12 -15.04 -13.53 20.61
C ARG A 12 -14.09 -14.33 19.73
N ALA A 13 -14.45 -14.52 18.46
CA ALA A 13 -13.51 -14.95 17.43
C ALA A 13 -12.51 -13.84 17.07
N CYS A 14 -11.29 -14.21 16.69
CA CYS A 14 -10.25 -13.23 16.33
C CYS A 14 -10.35 -12.76 14.87
N PHE A 15 -11.05 -13.54 14.02
CA PHE A 15 -11.26 -13.31 12.58
C PHE A 15 -9.99 -13.13 11.74
N ARG A 16 -8.84 -13.55 12.27
CA ARG A 16 -7.52 -13.28 11.66
C ARG A 16 -6.57 -14.47 11.67
N CYS A 17 -6.79 -15.47 12.53
CA CYS A 17 -5.98 -16.69 12.51
C CYS A 17 -6.43 -17.65 11.40
N SER A 18 -5.59 -18.63 11.08
CA SER A 18 -5.86 -19.69 10.09
C SER A 18 -7.18 -20.41 10.32
N GLU A 19 -7.51 -20.69 11.58
CA GLU A 19 -8.74 -21.40 11.93
C GLU A 19 -9.97 -20.51 11.67
N CYS A 20 -9.90 -19.22 12.00
CA CYS A 20 -10.99 -18.30 11.72
C CYS A 20 -11.15 -18.06 10.21
N ASP A 21 -10.08 -17.96 9.44
CA ASP A 21 -10.17 -17.76 7.98
C ASP A 21 -10.90 -18.93 7.31
N ALA A 22 -10.59 -20.16 7.73
CA ALA A 22 -11.30 -21.34 7.25
C ALA A 22 -12.80 -21.28 7.56
N GLN A 23 -13.19 -20.83 8.76
CA GLN A 23 -14.61 -20.71 9.13
C GLN A 23 -15.31 -19.56 8.40
N VAL A 24 -14.67 -18.40 8.24
CA VAL A 24 -15.17 -17.26 7.45
C VAL A 24 -15.55 -17.72 6.04
N ARG A 25 -14.68 -18.52 5.40
CA ARG A 25 -14.94 -19.07 4.06
C ARG A 25 -16.03 -20.13 4.06
N ALA A 26 -15.99 -21.07 5.01
CA ALA A 26 -16.94 -22.18 5.08
C ALA A 26 -18.39 -21.71 5.29
N HIS A 27 -18.58 -20.60 5.99
CA HIS A 27 -19.90 -20.04 6.31
C HIS A 27 -20.37 -18.96 5.33
N ASP A 28 -19.66 -18.70 4.23
CA ASP A 28 -19.95 -17.56 3.34
C ASP A 28 -20.10 -16.24 4.12
N ASP A 29 -19.23 -16.04 5.11
CA ASP A 29 -19.40 -14.99 6.11
C ASP A 29 -19.27 -13.59 5.50
N LEU A 30 -20.04 -12.64 6.05
CA LEU A 30 -20.00 -11.24 5.67
C LEU A 30 -18.61 -10.59 5.71
N LEU A 31 -17.66 -11.09 6.51
CA LEU A 31 -16.27 -10.60 6.52
C LEU A 31 -15.52 -10.84 5.22
N LEU A 32 -16.03 -11.69 4.32
CA LEU A 32 -15.53 -11.83 2.95
C LEU A 32 -15.81 -10.58 2.10
N VAL A 33 -16.81 -9.76 2.47
CA VAL A 33 -17.12 -8.52 1.75
C VAL A 33 -16.06 -7.46 2.03
N ALA A 34 -15.41 -6.97 0.97
CA ALA A 34 -14.33 -6.01 1.09
C ALA A 34 -14.78 -4.75 1.83
N GLY A 35 -14.03 -4.38 2.86
CA GLY A 35 -14.33 -3.23 3.70
C GLY A 35 -15.40 -3.45 4.77
N MET A 36 -15.93 -4.67 4.91
CA MET A 36 -16.80 -5.04 6.03
C MET A 36 -16.07 -4.86 7.36
N ARG A 37 -16.73 -4.18 8.30
CA ARG A 37 -16.27 -4.09 9.69
C ARG A 37 -17.01 -5.11 10.54
N VAL A 38 -16.37 -5.63 11.60
CA VAL A 38 -17.00 -6.56 12.55
C VAL A 38 -18.28 -5.98 13.15
N SER A 39 -18.32 -4.67 13.43
CA SER A 39 -19.54 -4.01 13.91
C SER A 39 -20.66 -3.95 12.88
N GLN A 40 -20.34 -3.83 11.59
CA GLN A 40 -21.34 -3.85 10.51
C GLN A 40 -21.88 -5.27 10.31
N ARG A 41 -21.00 -6.28 10.33
CA ARG A 41 -21.39 -7.70 10.34
C ARG A 41 -22.40 -7.98 11.45
N ALA A 42 -22.12 -7.54 12.68
CA ALA A 42 -23.04 -7.75 13.80
C ALA A 42 -24.45 -7.20 13.52
N ARG A 43 -24.54 -5.96 13.01
CA ARG A 43 -25.84 -5.34 12.66
C ARG A 43 -26.56 -6.02 11.50
N LEU A 44 -25.82 -6.58 10.55
CA LEU A 44 -26.40 -7.35 9.45
C LEU A 44 -26.95 -8.70 9.96
N ILE A 45 -26.22 -9.39 10.84
CA ILE A 45 -26.69 -10.63 11.47
C ILE A 45 -27.92 -10.37 12.35
N ASP A 46 -27.95 -9.28 13.12
CA ASP A 46 -29.12 -8.87 13.92
C ASP A 46 -30.36 -8.60 13.04
N ALA A 47 -30.16 -8.37 11.75
CA ALA A 47 -31.21 -8.15 10.74
C ALA A 47 -31.44 -9.38 9.83
N ASP A 48 -31.04 -10.58 10.27
CA ASP A 48 -31.17 -11.85 9.57
C ASP A 48 -30.42 -11.92 8.21
N ILE A 49 -29.36 -11.13 8.06
CA ILE A 49 -28.45 -11.16 6.90
C ILE A 49 -27.14 -11.77 7.37
N ALA A 50 -26.94 -13.06 7.16
CA ALA A 50 -25.81 -13.79 7.71
C ALA A 50 -24.66 -14.03 6.71
N THR A 51 -24.98 -14.06 5.42
CA THR A 51 -24.02 -14.45 4.37
C THR A 51 -23.75 -13.36 3.33
N VAL A 52 -22.66 -13.50 2.56
CA VAL A 52 -22.37 -12.63 1.41
C VAL A 52 -23.53 -12.67 0.42
N ARG A 53 -24.12 -13.85 0.19
CA ARG A 53 -25.23 -14.01 -0.75
C ARG A 53 -26.50 -13.37 -0.25
N ASP A 54 -26.80 -13.46 1.05
CA ASP A 54 -27.93 -12.75 1.65
C ASP A 54 -27.76 -11.24 1.48
N LEU A 55 -26.56 -10.71 1.76
CA LEU A 55 -26.29 -9.28 1.63
C LEU A 55 -26.36 -8.81 0.17
N ALA A 56 -25.94 -9.65 -0.79
CA ALA A 56 -26.05 -9.35 -2.21
C ALA A 56 -27.51 -9.33 -2.68
N ALA A 57 -28.36 -10.21 -2.13
CA ALA A 57 -29.80 -10.25 -2.41
C ALA A 57 -30.60 -9.19 -1.62
N HIS A 58 -30.02 -8.59 -0.59
CA HIS A 58 -30.72 -7.66 0.29
C HIS A 58 -31.14 -6.36 -0.40
N HIS A 59 -32.34 -5.89 -0.05
CA HIS A 59 -32.90 -4.60 -0.44
C HIS A 59 -33.54 -3.94 0.77
N GLY A 60 -33.18 -2.69 1.07
CA GLY A 60 -33.82 -1.90 2.12
C GLY A 60 -32.85 -1.39 3.18
N PRO A 61 -33.38 -0.78 4.25
CA PRO A 61 -32.59 -0.35 5.39
C PRO A 61 -32.21 -1.52 6.30
N VAL A 62 -31.07 -1.39 6.97
CA VAL A 62 -30.66 -2.26 8.09
C VAL A 62 -30.61 -1.39 9.35
N PRO A 63 -31.26 -1.79 10.46
CA PRO A 63 -31.21 -1.03 11.71
C PRO A 63 -29.78 -0.66 12.11
N GLU A 64 -29.59 0.57 12.59
CA GLU A 64 -28.30 1.10 13.06
C GLU A 64 -27.19 1.23 12.00
N LEU A 65 -27.48 0.92 10.73
CA LEU A 65 -26.60 1.22 9.60
C LEU A 65 -27.19 2.35 8.76
N SER A 66 -26.31 3.23 8.27
CA SER A 66 -26.73 4.27 7.33
C SER A 66 -27.14 3.65 6.00
N MET A 67 -28.12 4.25 5.31
CA MET A 67 -28.51 3.82 3.96
C MET A 67 -27.33 3.79 2.98
N ARG A 68 -26.40 4.76 3.11
CA ARG A 68 -25.17 4.81 2.31
C ARG A 68 -24.29 3.59 2.56
N THR A 69 -24.13 3.18 3.81
CA THR A 69 -23.35 2.01 4.20
C THR A 69 -23.97 0.73 3.63
N VAL A 70 -25.27 0.51 3.83
CA VAL A 70 -25.97 -0.69 3.34
C VAL A 70 -25.87 -0.76 1.81
N THR A 71 -26.15 0.35 1.13
CA THR A 71 -26.04 0.43 -0.34
C THR A 71 -24.62 0.07 -0.82
N ALA A 72 -23.59 0.60 -0.17
CA ALA A 72 -22.21 0.32 -0.55
C ALA A 72 -21.81 -1.14 -0.32
N LEU A 73 -22.18 -1.73 0.83
CA LEU A 73 -21.87 -3.12 1.17
C LEU A 73 -22.64 -4.11 0.29
N THR A 74 -23.93 -3.88 0.03
CA THR A 74 -24.73 -4.69 -0.89
C THR A 74 -24.17 -4.63 -2.31
N ALA A 75 -23.78 -3.45 -2.80
CA ALA A 75 -23.17 -3.32 -4.13
C ALA A 75 -21.80 -4.03 -4.20
N GLN A 76 -21.00 -3.94 -3.15
CA GLN A 76 -19.73 -4.68 -3.04
C GLN A 76 -19.96 -6.19 -3.05
N ALA A 77 -20.91 -6.71 -2.26
CA ALA A 77 -21.26 -8.13 -2.22
C ALA A 77 -21.74 -8.63 -3.59
N ARG A 78 -22.63 -7.88 -4.26
CA ARG A 78 -23.10 -8.19 -5.63
C ARG A 78 -21.94 -8.29 -6.62
N LEU A 79 -21.02 -7.33 -6.59
CA LEU A 79 -19.88 -7.31 -7.50
C LEU A 79 -18.92 -8.47 -7.22
N GLN A 80 -18.69 -8.83 -5.94
CA GLN A 80 -17.82 -9.94 -5.55
C GLN A 80 -18.34 -11.32 -5.96
N ILE A 81 -19.67 -11.52 -5.98
CA ILE A 81 -20.28 -12.79 -6.39
C ILE A 81 -20.54 -12.87 -7.90
N SER A 82 -20.33 -11.76 -8.62
CA SER A 82 -20.53 -11.72 -10.07
C SER A 82 -19.44 -12.52 -10.79
N ASP A 83 -19.81 -13.11 -11.92
CA ASP A 83 -18.91 -13.95 -12.71
C ASP A 83 -17.68 -13.16 -13.19
N ARG A 84 -16.54 -13.85 -13.19
CA ARG A 84 -15.31 -13.34 -13.79
C ARG A 84 -15.32 -13.58 -15.29
N VAL A 85 -15.00 -12.55 -16.06
CA VAL A 85 -14.82 -12.66 -17.52
C VAL A 85 -13.33 -12.73 -17.81
N ASP A 86 -12.90 -13.79 -18.50
CA ASP A 86 -11.48 -14.04 -18.82
C ASP A 86 -10.56 -13.99 -17.59
N GLY A 87 -11.03 -14.50 -16.45
CA GLY A 87 -10.29 -14.51 -15.18
C GLY A 87 -10.23 -13.16 -14.45
N LYS A 88 -10.72 -12.07 -15.06
CA LYS A 88 -10.69 -10.72 -14.48
C LYS A 88 -11.81 -10.53 -13.48
N PRO A 89 -11.55 -9.94 -12.29
CA PRO A 89 -12.62 -9.56 -11.39
C PRO A 89 -13.47 -8.46 -12.05
N PRO A 90 -14.80 -8.49 -11.87
CA PRO A 90 -15.64 -7.39 -12.34
C PRO A 90 -15.29 -6.12 -11.54
N TYR A 91 -15.36 -4.96 -12.19
CA TYR A 91 -15.11 -3.68 -11.53
C TYR A 91 -16.05 -2.59 -12.04
N GLU A 92 -16.26 -1.58 -11.19
CA GLU A 92 -17.05 -0.40 -11.48
C GLU A 92 -16.26 0.85 -11.08
N LEU A 93 -16.32 1.89 -11.91
CA LEU A 93 -15.81 3.21 -11.55
C LEU A 93 -16.92 3.98 -10.83
N VAL A 94 -16.91 3.94 -9.51
CA VAL A 94 -17.99 4.48 -8.66
C VAL A 94 -17.91 5.98 -8.44
N ASP A 95 -16.70 6.54 -8.47
CA ASP A 95 -16.46 7.98 -8.39
C ASP A 95 -15.14 8.32 -9.10
N PRO A 96 -15.15 8.93 -10.29
CA PRO A 96 -13.92 9.19 -11.00
C PRO A 96 -13.20 10.48 -10.52
N GLN A 97 -13.84 11.31 -9.68
CA GLN A 97 -13.29 12.60 -9.23
C GLN A 97 -11.96 12.48 -8.46
N PRO A 98 -11.74 11.50 -7.56
CA PRO A 98 -10.48 11.38 -6.86
C PRO A 98 -9.30 11.14 -7.80
N LEU A 99 -9.51 10.58 -9.00
CA LEU A 99 -8.44 10.37 -9.98
C LEU A 99 -7.86 11.67 -10.54
N MET A 100 -8.57 12.80 -10.41
CA MET A 100 -8.06 14.11 -10.84
C MET A 100 -6.82 14.55 -10.08
N VAL A 101 -6.58 14.04 -8.87
CA VAL A 101 -5.40 14.40 -8.07
C VAL A 101 -4.13 13.69 -8.53
N LEU A 102 -4.25 12.69 -9.43
CA LEU A 102 -3.09 12.09 -10.07
C LEU A 102 -2.28 13.20 -10.77
N PRO A 103 -0.96 13.25 -10.58
CA PRO A 103 -0.11 14.11 -11.36
C PRO A 103 -0.10 13.73 -12.84
N ASP A 104 0.28 14.70 -13.68
CA ASP A 104 0.65 14.42 -15.05
C ASP A 104 1.86 13.47 -15.06
N ALA A 105 1.87 12.52 -16.00
CA ALA A 105 3.00 11.61 -16.15
C ALA A 105 4.26 12.38 -16.55
N ASP A 106 5.36 12.14 -15.84
CA ASP A 106 6.67 12.71 -16.15
C ASP A 106 7.65 11.58 -16.53
N ARG A 107 8.57 11.88 -17.44
CA ARG A 107 9.65 10.95 -17.83
C ARG A 107 10.60 10.63 -16.68
N GLY A 108 10.61 11.45 -15.64
CA GLY A 108 11.38 11.26 -14.44
C GLY A 108 10.69 10.43 -13.36
N ASP A 109 9.42 10.04 -13.55
CA ASP A 109 8.66 9.30 -12.55
C ASP A 109 9.38 8.03 -12.09
N LEU A 110 9.25 7.74 -10.80
CA LEU A 110 9.81 6.58 -10.12
C LEU A 110 8.69 5.72 -9.54
N PHE A 111 8.87 4.41 -9.53
CA PHE A 111 7.97 3.47 -8.85
C PHE A 111 8.78 2.73 -7.80
N PHE A 112 8.30 2.79 -6.57
CA PHE A 112 9.08 2.47 -5.39
C PHE A 112 8.36 1.45 -4.52
N ASP A 113 9.11 0.45 -4.07
CA ASP A 113 8.63 -0.59 -3.17
C ASP A 113 9.75 -1.06 -2.23
N PHE A 114 9.38 -1.56 -1.05
CA PHE A 114 10.30 -2.12 -0.05
C PHE A 114 10.06 -3.62 0.11
N GLU A 115 11.15 -4.36 0.31
CA GLU A 115 11.08 -5.63 1.04
C GLU A 115 11.71 -5.47 2.41
N GLY A 116 11.00 -5.96 3.42
CA GLY A 116 11.44 -5.88 4.81
C GLY A 116 11.14 -7.16 5.60
N ASP A 117 11.98 -7.40 6.60
CA ASP A 117 11.77 -8.45 7.59
C ASP A 117 11.52 -7.82 8.95
N PRO A 118 10.27 -7.80 9.47
CA PRO A 118 9.94 -7.24 10.77
C PRO A 118 10.52 -8.03 11.94
N LEU A 119 10.95 -9.28 11.72
CA LEU A 119 11.54 -10.16 12.73
C LEU A 119 13.07 -10.10 12.76
N TRP A 120 13.70 -9.39 11.82
CA TRP A 120 15.14 -9.22 11.81
C TRP A 120 15.62 -8.47 13.06
N THR A 121 16.64 -9.00 13.74
CA THR A 121 17.25 -8.35 14.91
C THR A 121 18.67 -8.87 15.13
N THR A 122 19.55 -8.04 15.68
CA THR A 122 20.90 -8.44 16.10
C THR A 122 21.02 -8.65 17.61
N ASP A 123 20.09 -8.13 18.40
CA ASP A 123 20.16 -8.07 19.86
C ASP A 123 18.86 -8.48 20.59
N GLY A 124 17.81 -8.81 19.85
CA GLY A 124 16.48 -9.16 20.38
C GLY A 124 15.71 -7.98 20.96
N ARG A 125 16.20 -6.74 20.78
CA ARG A 125 15.60 -5.52 21.33
C ARG A 125 15.20 -4.56 20.22
N ASP A 126 16.05 -4.43 19.21
CA ASP A 126 15.79 -3.63 18.02
C ASP A 126 15.41 -4.54 16.86
N TRP A 127 14.19 -4.37 16.36
CA TRP A 127 13.55 -5.26 15.40
C TRP A 127 13.29 -4.56 14.06
N GLY A 128 13.22 -5.36 12.99
CA GLY A 128 12.85 -4.94 11.64
C GLY A 128 14.05 -4.50 10.81
N LEU A 129 14.15 -4.93 9.55
CA LEU A 129 15.13 -4.46 8.57
C LEU A 129 14.47 -4.34 7.20
N GLU A 130 14.58 -3.18 6.56
CA GLU A 130 14.24 -3.00 5.14
C GLU A 130 15.45 -3.40 4.31
N TYR A 131 15.46 -4.64 3.84
CA TYR A 131 16.63 -5.25 3.24
C TYR A 131 16.73 -5.03 1.73
N LEU A 132 15.64 -4.65 1.05
CA LEU A 132 15.64 -4.27 -0.35
C LEU A 132 14.77 -3.04 -0.58
N TRP A 133 15.34 -2.08 -1.32
CA TRP A 133 14.67 -0.87 -1.78
C TRP A 133 14.67 -0.93 -3.31
N GLY A 134 13.53 -1.24 -3.91
CA GLY A 134 13.41 -1.30 -5.37
C GLY A 134 12.93 0.03 -5.93
N VAL A 135 13.69 0.55 -6.90
CA VAL A 135 13.26 1.74 -7.66
C VAL A 135 13.24 1.43 -9.14
N LEU A 136 12.06 1.51 -9.75
CA LEU A 136 11.89 1.43 -11.19
C LEU A 136 11.82 2.83 -11.80
N THR A 137 12.63 3.11 -12.81
CA THR A 137 12.53 4.38 -13.56
C THR A 137 11.75 4.22 -14.86
N MET A 138 11.17 5.32 -15.34
CA MET A 138 10.51 5.38 -16.65
C MET A 138 11.47 5.29 -17.86
N THR A 139 12.78 5.43 -17.66
CA THR A 139 13.76 5.50 -18.74
C THR A 139 14.65 4.27 -18.80
N GLY A 140 14.44 3.39 -19.79
CA GLY A 140 15.58 2.71 -20.40
C GLY A 140 16.51 3.79 -20.96
N SER A 141 17.80 3.73 -20.63
CA SER A 141 18.79 4.72 -21.07
C SER A 141 18.65 5.07 -22.56
N ALA A 142 18.65 6.37 -22.88
CA ALA A 142 18.55 6.86 -24.25
C ALA A 142 19.72 6.31 -25.08
N GLY A 143 19.47 5.24 -25.85
CA GLY A 143 20.50 4.57 -26.65
C GLY A 143 20.24 3.08 -26.92
N SER A 144 19.38 2.40 -26.16
CA SER A 144 19.03 1.00 -26.41
C SER A 144 17.56 0.85 -26.83
N PRO A 145 17.27 0.25 -28.00
CA PRO A 145 15.91 0.00 -28.43
C PRO A 145 15.29 -1.11 -27.59
N ALA A 146 14.15 -0.81 -26.96
CA ALA A 146 13.18 -1.72 -26.36
C ALA A 146 13.74 -2.95 -25.60
N ALA A 147 13.95 -2.81 -24.28
CA ALA A 147 13.73 -3.84 -23.24
C ALA A 147 14.60 -3.56 -22.00
N SER A 148 13.99 -2.93 -21.00
CA SER A 148 14.18 -3.15 -19.56
C SER A 148 13.71 -1.87 -18.88
N ASP A 149 12.69 -1.97 -18.04
CA ASP A 149 12.52 -0.94 -17.03
C ASP A 149 13.83 -0.89 -16.22
N ASP A 150 14.44 0.29 -16.07
CA ASP A 150 15.72 0.44 -15.36
C ASP A 150 15.44 0.34 -13.86
N PHE A 151 15.61 -0.87 -13.33
CA PHE A 151 15.38 -1.22 -11.93
C PHE A 151 16.67 -1.08 -11.13
N HIS A 152 16.62 -0.32 -10.04
CA HIS A 152 17.74 -0.06 -9.16
C HIS A 152 17.45 -0.64 -7.76
N PRO A 153 18.03 -1.80 -7.43
CA PRO A 153 17.95 -2.34 -6.07
C PRO A 153 18.99 -1.68 -5.17
N PHE A 154 18.57 -1.23 -3.97
CA PHE A 154 19.49 -0.96 -2.87
C PHE A 154 19.33 -2.04 -1.80
N TRP A 155 20.35 -2.87 -1.65
CA TRP A 155 20.38 -3.96 -0.69
C TRP A 155 20.95 -3.53 0.66
N ALA A 156 20.36 -4.01 1.73
CA ALA A 156 20.82 -3.83 3.09
C ALA A 156 20.73 -5.14 3.87
N HIS A 157 21.85 -5.65 4.37
CA HIS A 157 21.89 -6.88 5.17
C HIS A 157 22.19 -6.64 6.65
N ASP A 158 22.39 -5.37 7.00
CA ASP A 158 22.63 -4.89 8.36
C ASP A 158 22.21 -3.41 8.48
N ARG A 159 22.32 -2.88 9.71
CA ARG A 159 21.95 -1.49 10.02
C ARG A 159 22.82 -0.45 9.29
N PRO A 160 24.17 -0.57 9.25
CA PRO A 160 25.00 0.32 8.44
C PRO A 160 24.58 0.36 6.97
N ALA A 161 24.28 -0.79 6.37
CA ALA A 161 23.83 -0.88 4.99
C ALA A 161 22.42 -0.30 4.80
N GLU A 162 21.47 -0.49 5.73
CA GLU A 162 20.14 0.12 5.66
C GLU A 162 20.23 1.66 5.73
N ARG A 163 21.11 2.18 6.58
CA ARG A 163 21.44 3.62 6.63
C ARG A 163 22.05 4.11 5.32
N GLN A 164 22.97 3.35 4.73
CA GLN A 164 23.57 3.71 3.45
C GLN A 164 22.53 3.68 2.31
N ALA A 165 21.66 2.67 2.27
CA ALA A 165 20.58 2.56 1.30
C ALA A 165 19.62 3.76 1.35
N LEU A 166 19.27 4.24 2.55
CA LEU A 166 18.50 5.48 2.71
C LEU A 166 19.19 6.67 2.05
N ASN A 167 20.49 6.86 2.30
CA ASN A 167 21.25 7.98 1.73
C ASN A 167 21.37 7.87 0.21
N ASP A 168 21.61 6.67 -0.32
CA ASP A 168 21.74 6.41 -1.75
C ASP A 168 20.41 6.62 -2.48
N PHE A 169 19.30 6.16 -1.89
CA PHE A 169 17.95 6.42 -2.38
C PHE A 169 17.67 7.93 -2.46
N LEU A 170 17.94 8.68 -1.38
CA LEU A 170 17.72 10.13 -1.37
C LEU A 170 18.63 10.87 -2.36
N ALA A 171 19.87 10.41 -2.55
CA ALA A 171 20.78 10.95 -3.55
C ALA A 171 20.27 10.71 -4.98
N MET A 172 19.74 9.51 -5.26
CA MET A 172 19.10 9.18 -6.53
C MET A 172 17.89 10.07 -6.79
N VAL A 173 16.96 10.18 -5.83
CA VAL A 173 15.76 11.03 -5.93
C VAL A 173 16.14 12.49 -6.18
N LYS A 174 17.13 13.03 -5.44
CA LYS A 174 17.62 14.40 -5.62
C LYS A 174 18.18 14.63 -7.03
N LYS A 175 18.95 13.67 -7.56
CA LYS A 175 19.47 13.74 -8.93
C LYS A 175 18.34 13.69 -9.96
N GLN A 176 17.35 12.83 -9.76
CA GLN A 176 16.20 12.68 -10.64
C GLN A 176 15.35 13.96 -10.68
N ARG A 177 14.99 14.52 -9.51
CA ARG A 177 14.22 15.79 -9.40
C ARG A 177 14.92 16.98 -10.04
N ARG A 178 16.26 17.05 -9.99
CA ARG A 178 17.02 18.09 -10.69
C ARG A 178 16.87 18.01 -12.20
N ARG A 179 16.78 16.80 -12.75
CA ARG A 179 16.62 16.55 -14.19
C ARG A 179 15.16 16.67 -14.63
N TYR A 180 14.23 16.26 -13.77
CA TYR A 180 12.80 16.21 -14.03
C TYR A 180 12.04 16.85 -12.87
N PRO A 181 11.89 18.20 -12.84
CA PRO A 181 11.25 18.88 -11.71
C PRO A 181 9.78 18.52 -11.48
N GLY A 182 9.10 17.94 -12.50
CA GLY A 182 7.72 17.46 -12.42
C GLY A 182 7.56 15.99 -12.03
N MET A 183 8.65 15.28 -11.73
CA MET A 183 8.61 13.86 -11.41
C MET A 183 7.93 13.56 -10.07
N HIS A 184 7.23 12.42 -10.01
CA HIS A 184 6.64 11.87 -8.80
C HIS A 184 7.15 10.46 -8.50
N ILE A 185 7.11 10.07 -7.23
CA ILE A 185 7.43 8.73 -6.74
C ILE A 185 6.12 8.04 -6.38
N TYR A 186 5.73 7.04 -7.15
CA TYR A 186 4.51 6.29 -6.93
C TYR A 186 4.79 5.05 -6.09
N HIS A 187 3.91 4.80 -5.14
CA HIS A 187 3.92 3.61 -4.30
C HIS A 187 2.48 3.18 -3.99
N TYR A 188 2.31 2.02 -3.36
CA TYR A 188 0.99 1.47 -3.07
C TYR A 188 0.79 1.20 -1.58
N ALA A 189 -0.08 2.01 -0.96
CA ALA A 189 -0.41 2.03 0.46
C ALA A 189 0.59 2.82 1.32
N ALA A 190 0.28 2.91 2.62
CA ALA A 190 0.96 3.82 3.52
C ALA A 190 2.34 3.33 4.01
N TYR A 191 2.69 2.07 3.72
CA TYR A 191 3.87 1.42 4.28
C TYR A 191 5.14 2.19 3.92
N GLU A 192 5.38 2.45 2.64
CA GLU A 192 6.62 3.08 2.15
C GLU A 192 6.85 4.45 2.78
N LYS A 193 5.80 5.29 2.81
CA LYS A 193 5.84 6.60 3.45
C LYS A 193 6.16 6.50 4.95
N SER A 194 5.49 5.59 5.66
CA SER A 194 5.71 5.40 7.10
C SER A 194 7.11 4.88 7.39
N THR A 195 7.62 4.01 6.52
CA THR A 195 8.96 3.42 6.61
C THR A 195 10.03 4.46 6.36
N LEU A 196 9.91 5.31 5.34
CA LEU A 196 10.85 6.41 5.10
C LEU A 196 10.95 7.35 6.31
N LEU A 197 9.82 7.76 6.89
CA LEU A 197 9.79 8.60 8.10
C LEU A 197 10.42 7.89 9.31
N ARG A 198 10.10 6.60 9.49
CA ARG A 198 10.66 5.76 10.56
C ARG A 198 12.18 5.63 10.44
N LEU A 199 12.70 5.40 9.23
CA LEU A 199 14.13 5.27 8.96
C LEU A 199 14.86 6.61 9.12
N ALA A 200 14.25 7.72 8.69
CA ALA A 200 14.80 9.05 8.88
C ALA A 200 15.00 9.36 10.38
N GLY A 201 13.95 9.15 11.19
CA GLY A 201 14.03 9.35 12.63
C GLY A 201 14.95 8.36 13.34
N ARG A 202 15.03 7.12 12.85
CA ARG A 202 15.94 6.08 13.38
C ARG A 202 17.41 6.47 13.18
N TYR A 203 17.76 6.96 12.00
CA TYR A 203 19.15 7.26 11.64
C TYR A 203 19.56 8.72 11.85
N GLY A 204 18.61 9.62 12.08
CA GLY A 204 18.84 11.06 12.16
C GLY A 204 19.32 11.64 10.83
N GLU A 205 18.91 11.03 9.71
CA GLU A 205 19.37 11.35 8.36
C GLU A 205 18.20 11.49 7.40
N GLY A 206 18.32 12.41 6.44
CA GLY A 206 17.31 12.54 5.39
C GLY A 206 15.98 13.14 5.82
N GLU A 207 15.80 13.53 7.09
CA GLU A 207 14.55 14.09 7.63
C GLU A 207 14.03 15.26 6.79
N HIS A 208 14.91 16.23 6.49
CA HIS A 208 14.54 17.40 5.69
C HIS A 208 14.17 17.01 4.26
N GLN A 209 14.94 16.12 3.61
CA GLN A 209 14.66 15.67 2.26
C GLN A 209 13.32 14.92 2.18
N ILE A 210 13.01 14.06 3.14
CA ILE A 210 11.74 13.31 3.18
C ILE A 210 10.58 14.24 3.48
N ASP A 211 10.72 15.17 4.43
CA ASP A 211 9.73 16.20 4.70
C ASP A 211 9.43 17.08 3.47
N GLU A 212 10.46 17.48 2.71
CA GLU A 212 10.28 18.18 1.43
C GLU A 212 9.50 17.34 0.42
N LEU A 213 9.85 16.06 0.24
CA LEU A 213 9.12 15.17 -0.69
C LEU A 213 7.63 15.04 -0.32
N LEU A 214 7.33 14.98 0.98
CA LEU A 214 5.96 14.90 1.48
C LEU A 214 5.20 16.21 1.33
N ARG A 215 5.84 17.33 1.67
CA ARG A 215 5.26 18.68 1.55
C ARG A 215 4.96 19.04 0.09
N ASP A 216 5.88 18.70 -0.81
CA ASP A 216 5.77 18.97 -2.23
C ASP A 216 4.81 18.02 -2.96
N GLY A 217 4.29 16.99 -2.26
CA GLY A 217 3.39 15.99 -2.85
C GLY A 217 4.08 15.06 -3.86
N VAL A 218 5.41 14.90 -3.77
CA VAL A 218 6.20 14.07 -4.69
C VAL A 218 5.92 12.58 -4.48
N LEU A 219 5.67 12.16 -3.22
CA LEU A 219 5.26 10.79 -2.90
C LEU A 219 3.75 10.63 -3.12
N VAL A 220 3.36 9.79 -4.08
CA VAL A 220 1.98 9.57 -4.51
C VAL A 220 1.55 8.15 -4.15
N ASP A 221 0.68 8.04 -3.14
CA ASP A 221 0.03 6.79 -2.76
C ASP A 221 -1.18 6.52 -3.68
N LEU A 222 -1.11 5.44 -4.45
CA LEU A 222 -2.19 5.04 -5.36
C LEU A 222 -3.36 4.35 -4.65
N TYR A 223 -3.16 3.77 -3.46
CA TYR A 223 -4.17 2.98 -2.76
C TYR A 223 -5.44 3.80 -2.41
N PRO A 224 -5.35 5.02 -1.84
CA PRO A 224 -6.52 5.86 -1.60
C PRO A 224 -7.29 6.22 -2.87
N LEU A 225 -6.61 6.35 -4.00
CA LEU A 225 -7.24 6.69 -5.29
C LEU A 225 -8.05 5.51 -5.81
N VAL A 226 -7.48 4.31 -5.79
CA VAL A 226 -8.22 3.07 -6.10
C VAL A 226 -9.45 2.95 -5.19
N ARG A 227 -9.25 3.00 -3.87
CA ARG A 227 -10.30 2.69 -2.89
C ARG A 227 -11.46 3.69 -2.89
N LYS A 228 -11.21 4.94 -3.31
CA LYS A 228 -12.25 5.97 -3.43
C LYS A 228 -12.95 5.92 -4.79
N SER A 229 -12.23 5.52 -5.84
CA SER A 229 -12.74 5.67 -7.21
C SER A 229 -13.35 4.40 -7.77
N ILE A 230 -12.87 3.25 -7.34
CA ILE A 230 -13.14 1.97 -7.99
C ILE A 230 -13.70 0.99 -6.97
N ARG A 231 -14.77 0.30 -7.36
CA ARG A 231 -15.27 -0.89 -6.69
C ARG A 231 -14.82 -2.10 -7.49
N VAL A 232 -14.17 -3.07 -6.85
CA VAL A 232 -13.71 -4.30 -7.50
C VAL A 232 -14.33 -5.51 -6.83
N GLY A 233 -14.72 -6.50 -7.61
CA GLY A 233 -15.28 -7.79 -7.19
C GLY A 233 -14.24 -8.73 -6.56
N THR A 234 -13.37 -8.20 -5.71
CA THR A 234 -12.37 -8.94 -4.93
C THR A 234 -12.64 -8.76 -3.44
N GLU A 235 -12.16 -9.68 -2.61
CA GLU A 235 -12.33 -9.65 -1.14
C GLU A 235 -11.50 -8.51 -0.49
N ASN A 236 -10.49 -8.00 -1.20
CA ASN A 236 -9.63 -6.92 -0.72
C ASN A 236 -9.11 -6.07 -1.88
N TYR A 237 -8.48 -4.95 -1.52
CA TYR A 237 -7.87 -3.98 -2.42
C TYR A 237 -6.33 -4.05 -2.35
N SER A 238 -5.75 -5.23 -2.17
CA SER A 238 -4.31 -5.40 -2.39
C SER A 238 -3.99 -5.21 -3.87
N ILE A 239 -2.80 -4.72 -4.19
CA ILE A 239 -2.36 -4.54 -5.58
C ILE A 239 -2.46 -5.86 -6.37
N LYS A 240 -2.08 -6.98 -5.74
CA LYS A 240 -2.19 -8.36 -6.28
C LYS A 240 -3.60 -8.74 -6.72
N SER A 241 -4.61 -8.36 -5.95
CA SER A 241 -6.01 -8.65 -6.30
C SER A 241 -6.48 -7.84 -7.50
N LEU A 242 -5.82 -6.71 -7.79
CA LEU A 242 -6.15 -5.80 -8.88
C LEU A 242 -5.35 -6.08 -10.16
N GLU A 243 -4.19 -6.73 -10.06
CA GLU A 243 -3.30 -7.07 -11.19
C GLU A 243 -4.02 -7.60 -12.45
N PRO A 244 -5.02 -8.50 -12.36
CA PRO A 244 -5.73 -8.99 -13.55
C PRO A 244 -6.41 -7.88 -14.38
N LEU A 245 -6.69 -6.71 -13.79
CA LEU A 245 -7.32 -5.59 -14.48
C LEU A 245 -6.37 -4.79 -15.37
N TYR A 246 -5.07 -4.80 -15.08
CA TYR A 246 -4.11 -3.87 -15.71
C TYR A 246 -2.78 -4.50 -16.15
N MET A 247 -2.42 -5.69 -15.67
CA MET A 247 -1.17 -6.36 -16.05
C MET A 247 -1.22 -7.05 -17.41
N GLY A 248 -2.43 -7.33 -17.94
CA GLY A 248 -2.57 -8.04 -19.22
C GLY A 248 -1.96 -9.44 -19.14
N ASN A 249 -1.01 -9.74 -20.04
CA ASN A 249 -0.32 -11.04 -20.10
C ASN A 249 0.92 -11.12 -19.21
N GLU A 250 1.25 -10.05 -18.47
CA GLU A 250 2.41 -9.97 -17.58
C GLU A 250 2.05 -10.36 -16.14
N LEU A 251 1.04 -11.20 -15.94
CA LEU A 251 0.71 -11.72 -14.62
C LEU A 251 1.82 -12.66 -14.13
N ARG A 252 2.13 -12.59 -12.84
CA ARG A 252 3.06 -13.50 -12.18
C ARG A 252 2.60 -14.96 -12.38
N ASP A 253 3.53 -15.84 -12.78
CA ASP A 253 3.30 -17.29 -12.82
C ASP A 253 3.35 -17.84 -11.37
N GLY A 254 2.23 -18.32 -10.84
CA GLY A 254 2.19 -19.04 -9.55
C GLY A 254 1.18 -18.50 -8.53
N GLU A 255 1.07 -19.23 -7.41
CA GLU A 255 0.25 -18.82 -6.25
C GLU A 255 0.69 -17.45 -5.74
N VAL A 256 -0.26 -16.68 -5.22
CA VAL A 256 -0.07 -15.36 -4.62
C VAL A 256 1.05 -15.44 -3.56
N THR A 257 2.28 -15.10 -3.93
CA THR A 257 3.39 -14.95 -2.99
C THR A 257 3.01 -13.84 -2.03
N THR A 258 2.74 -14.17 -0.77
CA THR A 258 2.32 -13.19 0.24
C THR A 258 3.54 -12.40 0.75
N ALA A 259 3.33 -11.28 1.45
CA ALA A 259 4.43 -10.57 2.12
C ALA A 259 5.21 -11.52 3.07
N THR A 260 4.53 -12.52 3.65
CA THR A 260 5.14 -13.58 4.46
C THR A 260 6.09 -14.48 3.67
N ALA A 261 5.85 -14.68 2.37
CA ALA A 261 6.74 -15.46 1.52
C ALA A 261 8.09 -14.75 1.34
N SER A 262 8.08 -13.42 1.13
CA SER A 262 9.29 -12.61 1.02
C SER A 262 10.16 -12.69 2.29
N ILE A 263 9.55 -12.60 3.48
CA ILE A 263 10.22 -12.79 4.78
C ILE A 263 10.86 -14.19 4.88
N THR A 264 10.14 -15.22 4.45
CA THR A 264 10.63 -16.61 4.49
C THR A 264 11.82 -16.81 3.56
N GLU A 265 11.76 -16.28 2.34
CA GLU A 265 12.88 -16.34 1.40
C GLU A 265 14.10 -15.56 1.90
N TYR A 266 13.92 -14.40 2.53
CA TYR A 266 15.04 -13.66 3.10
C TYR A 266 15.70 -14.41 4.28
N ALA A 267 14.90 -15.04 5.14
CA ALA A 267 15.42 -15.91 6.20
C ALA A 267 16.19 -17.11 5.64
N ARG A 268 15.69 -17.71 4.55
CA ARG A 268 16.38 -18.77 3.81
C ARG A 268 17.70 -18.28 3.22
N TYR A 269 17.72 -17.10 2.61
CA TYR A 269 18.96 -16.46 2.13
C TYR A 269 19.99 -16.33 3.27
N CYS A 270 19.57 -15.83 4.44
CA CYS A 270 20.47 -15.66 5.58
C CYS A 270 21.05 -17.01 6.04
N ALA A 271 20.23 -18.06 6.11
CA ALA A 271 20.67 -19.39 6.49
C ALA A 271 21.68 -19.99 5.50
N LEU A 272 21.43 -19.86 4.19
CA LEU A 272 22.34 -20.33 3.13
C LEU A 272 23.67 -19.57 3.16
N ARG A 273 23.62 -18.24 3.32
CA ARG A 273 24.82 -17.41 3.47
C ARG A 273 25.68 -17.88 4.65
N ASP A 274 25.04 -18.12 5.80
CA ASP A 274 25.73 -18.50 7.03
C ASP A 274 26.27 -19.94 6.99
N ALA A 275 25.66 -20.82 6.18
CA ALA A 275 26.15 -22.16 5.88
C ALA A 275 27.32 -22.19 4.87
N GLY A 276 27.58 -21.08 4.18
CA GLY A 276 28.59 -20.99 3.11
C GLY A 276 28.09 -21.40 1.72
N ASP A 277 26.79 -21.62 1.57
CA ASP A 277 26.13 -22.02 0.31
C ASP A 277 25.86 -20.80 -0.57
N HIS A 278 26.93 -20.10 -0.97
CA HIS A 278 26.85 -18.78 -1.60
C HIS A 278 26.11 -18.77 -2.95
N ASP A 279 26.20 -19.83 -3.75
CA ASP A 279 25.53 -19.91 -5.06
C ASP A 279 24.00 -20.02 -4.92
N GLU A 280 23.54 -20.82 -3.95
CA GLU A 280 22.11 -20.92 -3.63
C GLU A 280 21.60 -19.64 -2.99
N ALA A 281 22.36 -19.04 -2.08
CA ALA A 281 22.03 -17.76 -1.47
C ALA A 281 21.87 -16.65 -2.53
N ALA A 282 22.75 -16.60 -3.53
CA ALA A 282 22.66 -15.66 -4.64
C ALA A 282 21.42 -15.89 -5.52
N THR A 283 21.00 -17.15 -5.68
CA THR A 283 19.77 -17.50 -6.40
C THR A 283 18.54 -16.94 -5.69
N VAL A 284 18.45 -17.15 -4.36
CA VAL A 284 17.33 -16.62 -3.56
C VAL A 284 17.27 -15.09 -3.59
N LEU A 285 18.41 -14.39 -3.47
CA LEU A 285 18.42 -12.92 -3.61
C LEU A 285 17.90 -12.45 -4.96
N LYS A 286 18.24 -13.15 -6.04
CA LYS A 286 17.77 -12.82 -7.38
C LYS A 286 16.26 -13.04 -7.54
N GLU A 287 15.71 -14.06 -6.89
CA GLU A 287 14.26 -14.31 -6.87
C GLU A 287 13.52 -13.19 -6.11
N ILE A 288 14.05 -12.76 -4.97
CA ILE A 288 13.53 -11.60 -4.21
C ILE A 288 13.62 -10.32 -5.06
N GLU A 289 14.74 -10.09 -5.76
CA GLU A 289 14.92 -8.94 -6.64
C GLU A 289 13.88 -8.90 -7.76
N GLU A 290 13.64 -10.04 -8.43
CA GLU A 290 12.66 -10.11 -9.53
C GLU A 290 11.22 -9.95 -9.02
N TYR A 291 10.93 -10.49 -7.83
CA TYR A 291 9.66 -10.26 -7.16
C TYR A 291 9.42 -8.77 -6.91
N ASN A 292 10.41 -8.08 -6.33
CA ASN A 292 10.28 -6.66 -6.01
C ASN A 292 10.23 -5.77 -7.28
N ARG A 293 11.02 -6.13 -8.30
CA ARG A 293 10.96 -5.51 -9.64
C ARG A 293 9.57 -5.64 -10.25
N TYR A 294 8.93 -6.81 -10.11
CA TYR A 294 7.56 -7.02 -10.55
C TYR A 294 6.59 -6.10 -9.80
N ASP A 295 6.70 -5.96 -8.48
CA ASP A 295 5.79 -5.11 -7.67
C ASP A 295 5.94 -3.61 -8.05
N CYS A 296 7.16 -3.14 -8.29
CA CYS A 296 7.39 -1.79 -8.84
C CYS A 296 6.75 -1.61 -10.24
N ARG A 297 6.89 -2.61 -11.11
CA ARG A 297 6.26 -2.61 -12.45
C ARG A 297 4.74 -2.65 -12.37
N SER A 298 4.18 -3.44 -11.44
CA SER A 298 2.74 -3.51 -11.16
C SER A 298 2.20 -2.15 -10.72
N THR A 299 2.92 -1.44 -9.85
CA THR A 299 2.59 -0.08 -9.41
C THR A 299 2.57 0.90 -10.59
N ARG A 300 3.53 0.80 -11.52
CA ARG A 300 3.51 1.58 -12.76
C ARG A 300 2.30 1.29 -13.63
N ARG A 301 2.02 0.02 -13.89
CA ARG A 301 0.88 -0.37 -14.73
C ARG A 301 -0.44 0.05 -14.10
N LEU A 302 -0.56 -0.01 -12.78
CA LEU A 302 -1.70 0.53 -12.05
C LEU A 302 -1.84 2.04 -12.25
N ARG A 303 -0.75 2.82 -12.10
CA ARG A 303 -0.76 4.27 -12.37
C ARG A 303 -1.28 4.57 -13.78
N ASP A 304 -0.70 3.91 -14.78
CA ASP A 304 -1.07 4.10 -16.19
C ASP A 304 -2.54 3.75 -16.43
N TRP A 305 -3.03 2.65 -15.82
CA TRP A 305 -4.42 2.23 -15.91
C TRP A 305 -5.40 3.21 -15.25
N LEU A 306 -5.05 3.75 -14.07
CA LEU A 306 -5.86 4.77 -13.40
C LEU A 306 -5.95 6.06 -14.21
N MET A 307 -4.83 6.50 -14.81
CA MET A 307 -4.82 7.65 -15.72
C MET A 307 -5.75 7.45 -16.92
N ALA A 308 -5.72 6.26 -17.54
CA ALA A 308 -6.61 5.92 -18.64
C ALA A 308 -8.10 6.01 -18.22
N ARG A 309 -8.47 5.44 -17.07
CA ARG A 309 -9.85 5.52 -16.53
C ARG A 309 -10.28 6.96 -16.25
N ALA A 310 -9.37 7.80 -15.75
CA ALA A 310 -9.62 9.21 -15.49
C ALA A 310 -9.94 9.97 -16.79
N ILE A 311 -9.15 9.76 -17.84
CA ILE A 311 -9.32 10.37 -19.16
C ILE A 311 -10.65 9.91 -19.81
N GLU A 312 -10.92 8.61 -19.83
CA GLU A 312 -12.15 8.03 -20.39
C GLU A 312 -13.42 8.57 -19.71
N SER A 313 -13.30 8.97 -18.45
CA SER A 313 -14.41 9.50 -17.64
C SER A 313 -14.55 11.02 -17.70
N GLY A 314 -13.77 11.71 -18.54
CA GLY A 314 -13.82 13.16 -18.69
C GLY A 314 -13.26 13.94 -17.49
N VAL A 315 -12.51 13.27 -16.60
CA VAL A 315 -11.82 13.87 -15.45
C VAL A 315 -10.32 13.63 -15.59
N PRO A 316 -9.65 14.31 -16.54
CA PRO A 316 -8.22 14.12 -16.74
C PRO A 316 -7.44 14.47 -15.45
N PRO A 317 -6.34 13.74 -15.15
CA PRO A 317 -5.40 14.09 -14.10
C PRO A 317 -4.97 15.56 -14.20
N ARG A 318 -4.86 16.24 -13.06
CA ARG A 318 -4.42 17.65 -12.95
C ARG A 318 -3.32 17.85 -11.91
N GLY A 319 -2.94 16.79 -11.21
CA GLY A 319 -2.09 16.83 -10.03
C GLY A 319 -2.77 17.42 -8.80
N PRO A 320 -2.10 17.36 -7.64
CA PRO A 320 -2.54 18.08 -6.46
C PRO A 320 -2.61 19.58 -6.77
N ALA A 321 -3.72 20.22 -6.40
CA ALA A 321 -3.84 21.67 -6.52
C ALA A 321 -2.72 22.33 -5.71
N LYS A 322 -1.84 23.08 -6.36
CA LYS A 322 -0.86 23.91 -5.64
C LYS A 322 -1.65 24.84 -4.74
N ALA A 323 -1.47 24.70 -3.42
CA ALA A 323 -1.92 25.72 -2.49
C ALA A 323 -1.35 27.07 -2.97
N PRO A 324 -2.13 28.17 -2.98
CA PRO A 324 -1.60 29.47 -3.36
C PRO A 324 -0.34 29.74 -2.55
N GLY A 325 0.80 29.87 -3.23
CA GLY A 325 2.09 29.97 -2.58
C GLY A 325 2.19 31.15 -1.63
N GLY A 326 2.82 30.93 -0.48
CA GLY A 326 3.56 31.97 0.24
C GLY A 326 2.76 33.08 0.92
N ALA A 327 1.67 32.76 1.62
CA ALA A 327 1.35 33.56 2.80
C ALA A 327 2.16 32.99 3.98
N ALA A 328 3.00 33.83 4.60
CA ALA A 328 3.62 33.49 5.88
C ALA A 328 2.54 32.91 6.79
N ALA A 329 2.84 31.77 7.44
CA ALA A 329 1.93 31.19 8.41
C ALA A 329 1.52 32.31 9.39
N PRO A 330 0.21 32.49 9.69
CA PRO A 330 -0.19 33.45 10.68
C PRO A 330 0.55 33.11 11.97
N GLU A 331 1.17 34.12 12.57
CA GLU A 331 1.90 34.03 13.83
C GLU A 331 1.03 33.25 14.83
N VAL A 332 1.48 32.05 15.21
CA VAL A 332 0.72 31.17 16.09
C VAL A 332 0.74 31.81 17.47
N VAL A 333 -0.39 32.38 17.88
CA VAL A 333 -0.56 32.88 19.24
C VAL A 333 -0.63 31.65 20.16
N VAL A 334 0.47 31.37 20.83
CA VAL A 334 0.63 30.24 21.77
C VAL A 334 -0.46 30.30 22.83
N ASP A 335 -1.34 29.29 22.80
CA ASP A 335 -2.43 29.16 23.76
C ASP A 335 -1.95 28.69 25.14
N ASP A 336 -2.81 28.77 26.15
CA ASP A 336 -2.46 28.43 27.53
C ASP A 336 -2.13 26.93 27.74
N ILE A 337 -2.54 26.06 26.81
CA ILE A 337 -2.27 24.62 26.84
C ILE A 337 -0.84 24.39 26.33
N GLU A 338 -0.49 24.98 25.20
CA GLU A 338 0.87 24.92 24.62
C GLU A 338 1.90 25.52 25.58
N ARG A 339 1.56 26.62 26.25
CA ARG A 339 2.41 27.25 27.28
C ARG A 339 2.64 26.34 28.50
N LYS A 340 1.66 25.53 28.88
CA LYS A 340 1.80 24.52 29.95
C LYS A 340 2.65 23.33 29.50
N LEU A 341 2.53 22.91 28.25
CA LEU A 341 3.30 21.79 27.68
C LEU A 341 4.79 22.15 27.53
N LEU A 342 5.11 23.35 27.06
CA LEU A 342 6.49 23.87 27.01
C LEU A 342 7.14 23.92 28.39
N LYS A 343 6.37 24.33 29.41
CA LYS A 343 6.84 24.38 30.81
C LYS A 343 7.06 23.00 31.43
N PHE A 344 6.35 21.97 30.94
CA PHE A 344 6.54 20.58 31.36
C PHE A 344 7.77 19.93 30.69
N ALA A 345 8.14 20.36 29.48
CA ALA A 345 9.23 19.80 28.70
C ALA A 345 10.65 20.29 29.10
N GLY A 346 10.76 21.36 29.91
CA GLY A 346 12.04 21.92 30.38
C GLY A 346 12.67 22.94 29.41
N ASP A 347 13.52 23.82 29.95
CA ASP A 347 13.99 25.08 29.36
C ASP A 347 14.97 24.95 28.17
N GLY A 348 14.58 24.24 27.11
CA GLY A 348 15.40 24.05 25.91
C GLY A 348 14.66 24.22 24.57
N ILE A 349 13.38 24.60 24.59
CA ILE A 349 12.60 24.85 23.37
C ILE A 349 12.26 26.34 23.31
N GLU A 350 13.09 27.11 22.61
CA GLU A 350 12.67 28.42 22.14
C GLU A 350 11.60 28.26 21.05
N ALA A 351 10.60 29.13 21.07
CA ALA A 351 9.49 29.11 20.12
C ALA A 351 10.01 29.29 18.68
N ARG A 352 9.58 28.40 17.77
CA ARG A 352 9.80 28.54 16.32
C ARG A 352 8.74 29.42 15.69
#